data_AF-A0A1W1HE84-F1
#
_entry.id   AF-A0A1W1HE84-F1
#
_cell.length_a   1.000
_cell.length_b   1.000
_cell.length_c   1.000
_cell.angle_alpha   90.00
_cell.angle_beta   90.00
_cell.angle_gamma   90.00
#
_symmetry.space_group_name_H-M   'P 1'
#
loop_
_entity.id
_entity.type
_entity.pdbx_description
1 polymer ?
#
loop_
_entity_poly.entity_id
_entity_poly.type
_entity_poly.pdbx_seq_one_letter_code
_entity_poly.pdbx_strand_id
1 'polypeptide(L)'
;MQKSPVTGILPVEEMLAYEEFTDRVEILRELDMWVKNIQKMTSPSTAIIAPRRMGKTVLLDRLVNTVFFKPEYKVAPFYFRMKREETTLREFLLLYATTFFRQYIAYCHQDPFLFQNRQIQLKSLINYKSDNKSVLIAKDMIKAFAERYETNEFNSTRNQWDDFICVPEQLASYSGTRVAVIIDEFQDMKFYVHDIEKKFLDQVIEKRRNNPYLEGTDLTATYDRQSQSRKAPMLVSGSAVTLVFRTVMGGPLGGRFDFSYLKPLSIPDGATLLRHLIEIYLPDSETDSENALYASTQVGGHPYYLYCLAMSKCSNKSYNTRENIDRIIRYEIEQGKIYGFWQTHFDDNRRIINGDSAIDEQTGRKIIYYFTKYNNKPVEIKEIADKLNVPKKVVEEKIEKLYQADLVYRSAARFYTFNDICLMRFIKFVYEKDMEDVEKIDLSQQNLFNTLKGKFLEMVVQVTMMKFNNGSIDGRFFGKNGVIELPLFQYVDSKTVKGAKTPQYQIDVYGKVTGRERVWICECKYTKKKMGISQVKKIEEAAKVLKIQAQEEGVPVPEVIIWLVSTGGFTEEVMEYIKDRQDILHSDHGGIDGIFRYYGGNYSIPIFNES
;
A
#
# COMPACT_ATOMS: atom_id res chain seq x y z
N MET A 1 12.39 7.63 -14.61
CA MET A 1 12.09 6.89 -15.86
C MET A 1 11.99 5.38 -15.62
N GLN A 2 10.78 4.85 -15.39
CA GLN A 2 10.51 3.44 -15.68
C GLN A 2 10.47 3.31 -17.21
N LYS A 3 11.34 2.48 -17.78
CA LYS A 3 11.24 2.13 -19.21
C LYS A 3 9.85 1.53 -19.45
N SER A 4 9.30 1.85 -20.63
CA SER A 4 8.15 1.17 -21.26
C SER A 4 8.19 -0.34 -20.96
N PRO A 5 7.03 -1.00 -20.72
CA PRO A 5 7.02 -2.39 -20.28
C PRO A 5 7.82 -3.27 -21.23
N VAL A 6 8.53 -4.23 -20.63
CA VAL A 6 9.16 -5.35 -21.32
C VAL A 6 8.17 -5.85 -22.36
N THR A 7 8.50 -5.71 -23.66
CA THR A 7 7.65 -6.08 -24.80
C THR A 7 7.57 -7.61 -24.98
N GLY A 8 7.48 -8.36 -23.88
CA GLY A 8 7.52 -9.81 -23.83
C GLY A 8 6.53 -10.37 -22.80
N ILE A 9 6.33 -11.69 -22.87
CA ILE A 9 5.44 -12.43 -21.98
C ILE A 9 5.91 -12.26 -20.52
N LEU A 10 5.02 -11.81 -19.65
CA LEU A 10 5.31 -11.65 -18.22
C LEU A 10 5.14 -12.98 -17.47
N PRO A 11 5.94 -13.24 -16.42
CA PRO A 11 5.75 -14.40 -15.53
C PRO A 11 4.39 -14.41 -14.84
N VAL A 12 3.89 -13.23 -14.46
CA VAL A 12 2.56 -13.03 -13.91
C VAL A 12 1.85 -11.98 -14.75
N GLU A 13 0.68 -12.33 -15.27
CA GLU A 13 -0.20 -11.37 -15.92
C GLU A 13 -0.71 -10.37 -14.88
N GLU A 14 -0.33 -9.10 -15.03
CA GLU A 14 -0.75 -8.05 -14.12
C GLU A 14 -2.24 -7.75 -14.29
N MET A 15 -2.94 -7.53 -13.18
CA MET A 15 -4.39 -7.26 -13.22
C MET A 15 -4.76 -5.91 -13.82
N LEU A 16 -3.81 -4.98 -13.89
CA LEU A 16 -4.03 -3.61 -14.36
C LEU A 16 -3.17 -3.36 -15.59
N ALA A 17 -3.67 -2.53 -16.51
CA ALA A 17 -2.84 -1.99 -17.56
C ALA A 17 -1.65 -1.22 -16.97
N TYR A 18 -0.56 -1.11 -17.73
CA TYR A 18 0.65 -0.43 -17.27
C TYR A 18 0.35 1.03 -16.86
N GLU A 19 -0.50 1.69 -17.63
CA GLU A 19 -0.92 3.08 -17.47
C GLU A 19 -1.82 3.30 -16.23
N GLU A 20 -2.50 2.26 -15.74
CA GLU A 20 -3.33 2.33 -14.54
C GLU A 20 -2.51 2.21 -13.25
N PHE A 21 -1.27 1.71 -13.33
CA PHE A 21 -0.39 1.61 -12.18
C PHE A 21 0.24 2.98 -11.89
N THR A 22 -0.33 3.68 -10.92
CA THR A 22 0.16 4.99 -10.47
C THR A 22 0.83 4.87 -9.09
N ASP A 23 1.94 5.59 -8.89
CA ASP A 23 2.65 5.72 -7.62
C ASP A 23 3.28 4.39 -7.09
N ARG A 24 3.51 4.26 -5.77
CA ARG A 24 4.08 3.09 -5.06
C ARG A 24 5.55 2.80 -5.34
N VAL A 25 6.28 3.79 -5.86
CA VAL A 25 7.69 3.64 -6.24
C VAL A 25 8.56 3.35 -5.03
N GLU A 26 8.28 3.98 -3.89
CA GLU A 26 9.02 3.80 -2.65
C GLU A 26 8.86 2.38 -2.12
N ILE A 27 7.62 1.88 -2.10
CA ILE A 27 7.29 0.54 -1.61
C ILE A 27 7.92 -0.52 -2.53
N LEU A 28 7.80 -0.36 -3.85
CA LEU A 28 8.46 -1.26 -4.81
C LEU A 28 9.99 -1.24 -4.65
N ARG A 29 10.58 -0.07 -4.40
CA ARG A 29 12.02 0.05 -4.16
C ARG A 29 12.44 -0.63 -2.86
N GLU A 30 11.68 -0.47 -1.78
CA GLU A 30 11.92 -1.17 -0.51
C GLU A 30 11.84 -2.69 -0.69
N LEU A 31 10.85 -3.18 -1.44
CA LEU A 31 10.68 -4.60 -1.73
C LEU A 31 11.77 -5.14 -2.67
N ASP A 32 12.18 -4.39 -3.68
CA ASP A 32 13.31 -4.77 -4.55
C ASP A 32 14.61 -4.88 -3.73
N MET A 33 14.82 -3.95 -2.80
CA MET A 33 15.96 -3.98 -1.88
C MET A 33 15.88 -5.17 -0.91
N TRP A 34 14.67 -5.45 -0.40
CA TRP A 34 14.40 -6.63 0.42
C TRP A 34 14.78 -7.91 -0.34
N VAL A 35 14.34 -8.08 -1.59
CA VAL A 35 14.70 -9.24 -2.42
C VAL A 35 16.21 -9.32 -2.64
N LYS A 36 16.85 -8.22 -3.05
CA LYS A 36 18.30 -8.17 -3.31
C LYS A 36 19.11 -8.60 -2.09
N ASN A 37 18.65 -8.26 -0.89
CA ASN A 37 19.30 -8.58 0.38
C ASN A 37 19.07 -10.04 0.85
N ILE A 38 18.11 -10.77 0.27
CA ILE A 38 17.92 -12.21 0.55
C ILE A 38 19.17 -12.99 0.18
N GLN A 39 19.85 -12.63 -0.91
CA GLN A 39 21.10 -13.29 -1.33
C GLN A 39 22.18 -13.23 -0.24
N LYS A 40 22.18 -12.14 0.54
CA LYS A 40 23.12 -11.91 1.67
C LYS A 40 22.59 -12.45 3.00
N MET A 41 21.41 -13.07 3.02
CA MET A 41 20.75 -13.58 4.22
C MET A 41 20.42 -12.51 5.26
N THR A 42 20.30 -11.24 4.86
CA THR A 42 20.04 -10.12 5.79
C THR A 42 18.56 -9.73 5.86
N SER A 43 17.75 -10.11 4.87
CA SER A 43 16.32 -9.82 4.86
C SER A 43 15.53 -10.79 5.76
N PRO A 44 14.72 -10.31 6.71
CA PRO A 44 13.76 -11.14 7.44
C PRO A 44 12.48 -11.35 6.62
N SER A 45 11.57 -12.20 7.10
CA SER A 45 10.22 -12.24 6.55
C SER A 45 9.46 -10.95 6.85
N THR A 46 8.57 -10.53 5.97
CA THR A 46 7.80 -9.29 6.10
C THR A 46 6.35 -9.46 5.62
N ALA A 47 5.45 -8.64 6.15
CA ALA A 47 4.02 -8.66 5.83
C ALA A 47 3.56 -7.31 5.29
N ILE A 48 2.80 -7.32 4.20
CA ILE A 48 2.08 -6.16 3.67
C ILE A 48 0.60 -6.34 3.93
N ILE A 49 0.05 -5.50 4.82
CA ILE A 49 -1.34 -5.61 5.25
C ILE A 49 -2.06 -4.31 4.89
N ALA A 50 -3.27 -4.46 4.36
CA ALA A 50 -4.18 -3.35 4.13
C ALA A 50 -5.58 -3.89 3.81
N PRO A 51 -6.64 -3.08 3.95
CA PRO A 51 -7.97 -3.46 3.52
C PRO A 51 -8.02 -3.94 2.06
N ARG A 52 -9.13 -4.61 1.72
CA ARG A 52 -9.42 -5.01 0.33
C ARG A 52 -9.34 -3.77 -0.57
N ARG A 53 -8.94 -3.99 -1.84
CA ARG A 53 -8.94 -2.96 -2.89
C ARG A 53 -7.93 -1.79 -2.74
N MET A 54 -6.88 -1.95 -1.91
CA MET A 54 -5.76 -0.99 -1.79
C MET A 54 -4.62 -1.18 -2.82
N GLY A 55 -4.69 -2.20 -3.67
CA GLY A 55 -3.67 -2.47 -4.70
C GLY A 55 -2.55 -3.44 -4.30
N LYS A 56 -2.72 -4.23 -3.21
CA LYS A 56 -1.72 -5.21 -2.75
C LYS A 56 -1.33 -6.24 -3.82
N THR A 57 -2.30 -6.92 -4.42
CA THR A 57 -2.02 -7.95 -5.44
C THR A 57 -1.27 -7.36 -6.63
N VAL A 58 -1.70 -6.21 -7.14
CA VAL A 58 -1.02 -5.50 -8.24
C VAL A 58 0.43 -5.15 -7.90
N LEU A 59 0.68 -4.70 -6.66
CA LEU A 59 2.03 -4.44 -6.16
C LEU A 59 2.91 -5.70 -6.17
N LEU A 60 2.36 -6.85 -5.76
CA LEU A 60 3.06 -8.14 -5.76
C LEU A 60 3.31 -8.66 -7.17
N ASP A 61 2.33 -8.57 -8.07
CA ASP A 61 2.47 -8.96 -9.47
C ASP A 61 3.65 -8.20 -10.11
N ARG A 62 3.69 -6.88 -9.92
CA ARG A 62 4.78 -6.00 -10.39
C ARG A 62 6.13 -6.39 -9.78
N LEU A 63 6.18 -6.68 -8.48
CA LEU A 63 7.40 -7.12 -7.81
C LEU A 63 7.92 -8.44 -8.40
N VAL A 64 7.04 -9.43 -8.57
CA VAL A 64 7.40 -10.76 -9.12
C VAL A 64 7.94 -10.61 -10.53
N ASN A 65 7.26 -9.85 -11.39
CA ASN A 65 7.71 -9.58 -12.75
C ASN A 65 9.08 -8.87 -12.76
N THR A 66 9.27 -7.88 -11.89
CA THR A 66 10.54 -7.13 -11.78
C THR A 66 11.69 -8.04 -11.32
N VAL A 67 11.45 -8.88 -10.32
CA VAL A 67 12.48 -9.74 -9.70
C VAL A 67 12.83 -10.92 -10.61
N PHE A 68 11.84 -11.49 -11.29
CA PHE A 68 12.05 -12.63 -12.19
C PHE A 68 13.11 -12.32 -13.24
N PHE A 69 13.05 -11.14 -13.85
CA PHE A 69 13.99 -10.67 -14.87
C PHE A 69 15.30 -10.10 -14.32
N LYS A 70 15.62 -10.35 -13.03
CA LYS A 70 16.90 -10.00 -12.40
C LYS A 70 17.65 -11.26 -11.93
N PRO A 71 18.11 -12.11 -12.85
CA PRO A 71 18.86 -13.33 -12.49
C PRO A 71 20.13 -13.05 -11.70
N GLU A 72 20.71 -11.85 -11.83
CA GLU A 72 21.87 -11.39 -11.07
C GLU A 72 21.61 -11.30 -9.55
N TYR A 73 20.35 -11.20 -9.12
CA TYR A 73 19.99 -11.27 -7.70
C TYR A 73 20.20 -12.68 -7.13
N LYS A 74 20.14 -13.73 -7.98
CA LYS A 74 20.15 -15.14 -7.57
C LYS A 74 19.08 -15.49 -6.53
N VAL A 75 17.92 -14.83 -6.63
CA VAL A 75 16.76 -15.02 -5.76
C VAL A 75 15.55 -15.31 -6.64
N ALA A 76 15.08 -16.56 -6.63
CA ALA A 76 13.91 -17.00 -7.36
C ALA A 76 12.62 -16.53 -6.65
N PRO A 77 11.72 -15.78 -7.31
CA PRO A 77 10.42 -15.47 -6.74
C PRO A 77 9.53 -16.71 -6.80
N PHE A 78 9.04 -17.17 -5.66
CA PHE A 78 7.97 -18.14 -5.56
C PHE A 78 6.69 -17.40 -5.21
N TYR A 79 5.81 -17.20 -6.19
CA TYR A 79 4.57 -16.46 -6.03
C TYR A 79 3.37 -17.41 -5.99
N PHE A 80 2.68 -17.43 -4.85
CA PHE A 80 1.49 -18.24 -4.63
C PHE A 80 0.32 -17.37 -4.17
N ARG A 81 -0.78 -17.40 -4.89
CA ARG A 81 -2.01 -16.68 -4.53
C ARG A 81 -3.05 -17.66 -4.00
N MET A 82 -3.50 -17.46 -2.75
CA MET A 82 -4.56 -18.27 -2.19
C MET A 82 -5.88 -18.06 -2.92
N LYS A 83 -6.56 -19.17 -3.18
CA LYS A 83 -7.94 -19.17 -3.68
C LYS A 83 -8.91 -19.42 -2.53
N ARG A 84 -10.09 -18.82 -2.63
CA ARG A 84 -11.21 -19.06 -1.71
C ARG A 84 -12.09 -20.20 -2.21
N GLU A 85 -11.45 -21.35 -2.44
CA GLU A 85 -12.07 -22.57 -2.94
C GLU A 85 -11.73 -23.70 -1.96
N GLU A 86 -12.72 -24.45 -1.49
CA GLU A 86 -12.48 -25.58 -0.59
C GLU A 86 -11.61 -26.63 -1.29
N THR A 87 -10.57 -27.10 -0.61
CA THR A 87 -9.68 -28.15 -1.12
C THR A 87 -9.20 -29.05 0.01
N THR A 88 -8.81 -30.27 -0.34
CA THR A 88 -8.14 -31.16 0.63
C THR A 88 -6.69 -30.74 0.83
N LEU A 89 -6.12 -31.04 2.01
CA LEU A 89 -4.71 -30.82 2.30
C LEU A 89 -3.81 -31.51 1.26
N ARG A 90 -4.23 -32.69 0.77
CA ARG A 90 -3.47 -33.48 -0.20
C ARG A 90 -3.42 -32.83 -1.58
N GLU A 91 -4.54 -32.29 -2.06
CA GLU A 91 -4.59 -31.57 -3.34
C GLU A 91 -3.87 -30.22 -3.24
N PHE A 92 -4.04 -29.52 -2.11
CA PHE A 92 -3.36 -28.28 -1.82
C PHE A 92 -1.83 -28.46 -1.80
N LEU A 93 -1.32 -29.48 -1.11
CA LEU A 93 0.09 -29.82 -1.07
C LEU A 93 0.66 -30.03 -2.47
N LEU A 94 -0.02 -30.82 -3.32
CA LEU A 94 0.42 -31.07 -4.70
C LEU A 94 0.43 -29.78 -5.54
N LEU A 95 -0.61 -28.95 -5.42
CA LEU A 95 -0.70 -27.68 -6.11
C LEU A 95 0.43 -26.72 -5.69
N TYR A 96 0.66 -26.60 -4.39
CA TYR A 96 1.71 -25.74 -3.82
C TYR A 96 3.10 -26.22 -4.28
N ALA A 97 3.36 -27.53 -4.18
CA ALA A 97 4.63 -28.12 -4.59
C ALA A 97 4.90 -27.97 -6.09
N THR A 98 3.91 -28.29 -6.93
CA THR A 98 4.02 -28.14 -8.38
C THR A 98 4.26 -26.70 -8.78
N THR A 99 3.58 -25.75 -8.13
CA THR A 99 3.75 -24.32 -8.40
C THR A 99 5.15 -23.85 -8.03
N PHE A 100 5.65 -24.22 -6.85
CA PHE A 100 7.01 -23.89 -6.40
C PHE A 100 8.06 -24.38 -7.39
N PHE A 101 8.08 -25.68 -7.68
CA PHE A 101 9.10 -26.24 -8.56
C PHE A 101 9.03 -25.70 -9.98
N ARG A 102 7.81 -25.51 -10.52
CA ARG A 102 7.62 -24.90 -11.84
C ARG A 102 8.21 -23.50 -11.90
N GLN A 103 7.87 -22.65 -10.93
CA GLN A 103 8.34 -21.26 -10.90
C GLN A 103 9.86 -21.17 -10.65
N TYR A 104 10.41 -22.04 -9.81
CA TYR A 104 11.85 -22.10 -9.56
C TYR A 104 12.64 -22.50 -10.82
N ILE A 105 12.21 -23.55 -11.53
CA ILE A 105 12.84 -23.99 -12.78
C ILE A 105 12.70 -22.91 -13.85
N ALA A 106 11.51 -22.30 -13.97
CA ALA A 106 11.26 -21.17 -14.85
C ALA A 106 12.22 -20.02 -14.61
N TYR A 107 12.45 -19.62 -13.35
CA TYR A 107 13.42 -18.58 -13.01
C TYR A 107 14.86 -18.95 -13.41
N CYS A 108 15.27 -20.19 -13.15
CA CYS A 108 16.62 -20.66 -13.50
C CYS A 108 16.91 -20.62 -15.00
N HIS A 109 15.86 -20.73 -15.83
CA HIS A 109 15.94 -20.64 -17.29
C HIS A 109 15.48 -19.31 -17.86
N GLN A 110 15.00 -18.38 -17.02
CA GLN A 110 14.35 -17.14 -17.44
C GLN A 110 13.20 -17.39 -18.43
N ASP A 111 12.41 -18.43 -18.18
CA ASP A 111 11.28 -18.87 -18.99
C ASP A 111 9.94 -18.39 -18.38
N PRO A 112 9.41 -17.23 -18.79
CA PRO A 112 8.15 -16.72 -18.26
C PRO A 112 6.95 -17.58 -18.66
N PHE A 113 7.02 -18.31 -19.78
CA PHE A 113 5.94 -19.20 -20.22
C PHE A 113 5.80 -20.38 -19.25
N LEU A 114 6.91 -21.01 -18.87
CA LEU A 114 6.90 -22.07 -17.86
C LEU A 114 6.38 -21.54 -16.52
N PHE A 115 6.76 -20.32 -16.11
CA PHE A 115 6.34 -19.76 -14.82
C PHE A 115 4.82 -19.72 -14.66
N GLN A 116 4.11 -19.21 -15.67
CA GLN A 116 2.65 -19.05 -15.65
C GLN A 116 1.86 -20.31 -16.03
N ASN A 117 2.49 -21.31 -16.64
CA ASN A 117 1.78 -22.48 -17.18
C ASN A 117 1.25 -23.42 -16.08
N ARG A 118 -0.03 -23.23 -15.72
CA ARG A 118 -0.71 -24.01 -14.67
C ARG A 118 -1.02 -25.46 -15.06
N GLN A 119 -0.84 -25.85 -16.32
CA GLN A 119 -1.10 -27.21 -16.80
C GLN A 119 0.10 -28.16 -16.60
N ILE A 120 1.28 -27.62 -16.27
CA ILE A 120 2.48 -28.42 -16.04
C ILE A 120 2.34 -29.22 -14.75
N GLN A 121 2.52 -30.53 -14.86
CA GLN A 121 2.53 -31.49 -13.75
C GLN A 121 3.97 -31.80 -13.31
N LEU A 122 4.14 -32.31 -12.07
CA LEU A 122 5.46 -32.70 -11.54
C LEU A 122 6.23 -33.65 -12.45
N LYS A 123 5.55 -34.63 -13.05
CA LYS A 123 6.17 -35.60 -13.98
C LYS A 123 6.81 -34.90 -15.19
N SER A 124 6.20 -33.84 -15.70
CA SER A 124 6.76 -33.04 -16.79
C SER A 124 8.00 -32.27 -16.34
N LEU A 125 8.03 -31.78 -15.09
CA LEU A 125 9.19 -31.09 -14.52
C LEU A 125 10.38 -32.03 -14.29
N ILE A 126 10.14 -33.29 -13.87
CA ILE A 126 11.19 -34.32 -13.75
C ILE A 126 11.85 -34.58 -15.11
N ASN A 127 11.08 -34.55 -16.20
CA ASN A 127 11.57 -34.78 -17.55
C ASN A 127 12.04 -33.50 -18.26
N TYR A 128 12.00 -32.34 -17.59
CA TYR A 128 12.44 -31.08 -18.16
C TYR A 128 13.94 -31.14 -18.46
N LYS A 129 14.33 -30.86 -19.71
CA LYS A 129 15.72 -30.92 -20.17
C LYS A 129 16.47 -29.68 -19.70
N SER A 130 17.54 -29.88 -18.92
CA SER A 130 18.34 -28.80 -18.36
C SER A 130 19.69 -29.31 -17.88
N ASP A 131 20.74 -28.54 -18.15
CA ASP A 131 22.09 -28.74 -17.59
C ASP A 131 22.36 -27.78 -16.41
N ASN A 132 21.38 -26.97 -16.01
CA ASN A 132 21.51 -26.04 -14.89
C ASN A 132 21.55 -26.83 -13.57
N LYS A 133 22.64 -26.69 -12.80
CA LYS A 133 22.85 -27.40 -11.53
C LYS A 133 21.70 -27.20 -10.53
N SER A 134 21.17 -25.98 -10.41
CA SER A 134 20.04 -25.68 -9.53
C SER A 134 18.78 -26.43 -9.96
N VAL A 135 18.54 -26.56 -11.27
CA VAL A 135 17.42 -27.32 -11.82
C VAL A 135 17.60 -28.82 -11.62
N LEU A 136 18.82 -29.35 -11.76
CA LEU A 136 19.11 -30.76 -11.48
C LEU A 136 18.79 -31.12 -10.02
N ILE A 137 19.21 -30.28 -9.06
CA ILE A 137 18.89 -30.46 -7.64
C ILE A 137 17.37 -30.37 -7.40
N ALA A 138 16.70 -29.40 -8.02
CA ALA A 138 15.24 -29.28 -7.93
C ALA A 138 14.56 -30.56 -8.47
N LYS A 139 15.01 -31.11 -9.59
CA LYS A 139 14.48 -32.35 -10.16
C LYS A 139 14.63 -33.56 -9.23
N ASP A 140 15.75 -33.68 -8.53
CA ASP A 140 15.94 -34.76 -7.57
C ASP A 140 15.04 -34.60 -6.34
N MET A 141 14.81 -33.36 -5.88
CA MET A 141 13.80 -33.07 -4.85
C MET A 141 12.38 -33.37 -5.32
N ILE A 142 12.05 -33.11 -6.59
CA ILE A 142 10.74 -33.45 -7.16
C ILE A 142 10.54 -34.97 -7.17
N LYS A 143 11.54 -35.77 -7.56
CA LYS A 143 11.45 -37.24 -7.54
C LYS A 143 11.17 -37.74 -6.11
N ALA A 144 11.96 -37.27 -5.15
CA ALA A 144 11.80 -37.66 -3.74
C ALA A 144 10.44 -37.23 -3.17
N PHE A 145 9.92 -36.07 -3.56
CA PHE A 145 8.57 -35.63 -3.21
C PHE A 145 7.50 -36.53 -3.85
N ALA A 146 7.61 -36.82 -5.15
CA ALA A 146 6.64 -37.63 -5.89
C ALA A 146 6.54 -39.05 -5.33
N GLU A 147 7.68 -39.69 -5.04
CA GLU A 147 7.73 -41.00 -4.39
C GLU A 147 6.97 -40.99 -3.06
N ARG A 148 7.26 -40.01 -2.17
CA ARG A 148 6.57 -39.88 -0.89
C ARG A 148 5.08 -39.55 -1.01
N TYR A 149 4.71 -38.76 -2.01
CA TYR A 149 3.32 -38.36 -2.25
C TYR A 149 2.45 -39.53 -2.76
N GLU A 150 3.06 -40.47 -3.49
CA GLU A 150 2.40 -41.67 -4.01
C GLU A 150 2.34 -42.82 -2.98
N THR A 151 3.39 -43.01 -2.17
CA THR A 151 3.40 -44.00 -1.09
C THR A 151 2.52 -43.54 0.07
N ASN A 152 1.29 -44.04 0.15
CA ASN A 152 0.36 -43.83 1.28
C ASN A 152 0.81 -44.51 2.59
N GLU A 153 1.96 -45.16 2.59
CA GLU A 153 2.48 -45.91 3.73
C GLU A 153 3.27 -44.96 4.65
N PHE A 154 2.79 -44.77 5.87
CA PHE A 154 3.46 -44.18 7.03
C PHE A 154 3.57 -42.66 7.21
N ASN A 155 3.16 -41.79 6.27
CA ASN A 155 3.14 -40.34 6.52
C ASN A 155 1.76 -39.72 6.31
N SER A 156 1.18 -39.15 7.37
CA SER A 156 0.00 -38.29 7.25
C SER A 156 0.27 -37.17 6.23
N THR A 157 -0.72 -36.77 5.44
CA THR A 157 -0.59 -35.64 4.50
C THR A 157 -0.05 -34.39 5.21
N ARG A 158 -0.38 -34.25 6.50
CA ARG A 158 0.15 -33.21 7.35
C ARG A 158 1.67 -33.26 7.51
N ASN A 159 2.26 -34.43 7.79
CA ASN A 159 3.72 -34.56 7.85
C ASN A 159 4.37 -34.16 6.52
N GLN A 160 3.77 -34.58 5.40
CA GLN A 160 4.28 -34.20 4.08
C GLN A 160 4.21 -32.69 3.82
N TRP A 161 3.16 -32.03 4.32
CA TRP A 161 3.04 -30.57 4.29
C TRP A 161 4.14 -29.91 5.13
N ASP A 162 4.30 -30.34 6.38
CA ASP A 162 5.29 -29.77 7.31
C ASP A 162 6.74 -29.97 6.81
N ASP A 163 7.02 -31.07 6.12
CA ASP A 163 8.29 -31.29 5.42
C ASP A 163 8.41 -30.37 4.19
N PHE A 164 7.35 -30.25 3.39
CA PHE A 164 7.39 -29.52 2.12
C PHE A 164 7.60 -28.03 2.30
N ILE A 165 6.98 -27.41 3.31
CA ILE A 165 7.11 -25.96 3.54
C ILE A 165 8.57 -25.51 3.74
N CYS A 166 9.47 -26.42 4.13
CA CYS A 166 10.90 -26.17 4.30
C CYS A 166 11.73 -26.41 3.01
N VAL A 167 11.14 -27.01 1.97
CA VAL A 167 11.83 -27.32 0.70
C VAL A 167 12.40 -26.09 0.02
N PRO A 168 11.74 -24.90 -0.01
CA PRO A 168 12.35 -23.69 -0.53
C PRO A 168 13.69 -23.33 0.13
N GLU A 169 13.80 -23.46 1.46
CA GLU A 169 15.05 -23.22 2.20
C GLU A 169 16.11 -24.29 1.90
N GLN A 170 15.71 -25.56 1.83
CA GLN A 170 16.62 -26.67 1.53
C GLN A 170 17.19 -26.54 0.12
N LEU A 171 16.34 -26.29 -0.87
CA LEU A 171 16.76 -26.08 -2.25
C LEU A 171 17.67 -24.85 -2.36
N ALA A 172 17.35 -23.76 -1.67
CA ALA A 172 18.21 -22.58 -1.60
C ALA A 172 19.59 -22.89 -0.99
N SER A 173 19.65 -23.81 -0.03
CA SER A 173 20.91 -24.24 0.60
C SER A 173 21.81 -25.02 -0.34
N TYR A 174 21.23 -25.93 -1.12
CA TYR A 174 22.01 -26.82 -2.00
C TYR A 174 22.36 -26.18 -3.35
N SER A 175 21.46 -25.35 -3.88
CA SER A 175 21.65 -24.72 -5.20
C SER A 175 22.46 -23.43 -5.14
N GLY A 176 22.44 -22.71 -4.01
CA GLY A 176 22.97 -21.35 -3.91
C GLY A 176 22.07 -20.27 -4.52
N THR A 177 20.95 -20.65 -5.15
CA THR A 177 19.89 -19.75 -5.62
C THR A 177 18.83 -19.65 -4.52
N ARG A 178 18.73 -18.49 -3.88
CA ARG A 178 17.77 -18.26 -2.79
C ARG A 178 16.35 -18.15 -3.32
N VAL A 179 15.39 -18.11 -2.40
CA VAL A 179 13.97 -18.02 -2.76
C VAL A 179 13.35 -16.82 -2.03
N ALA A 180 12.51 -16.04 -2.71
CA ALA A 180 11.58 -15.14 -2.06
C ALA A 180 10.21 -15.82 -2.04
N VAL A 181 9.74 -16.23 -0.86
CA VAL A 181 8.43 -16.92 -0.73
C VAL A 181 7.34 -15.86 -0.62
N ILE A 182 6.63 -15.59 -1.70
CA ILE A 182 5.63 -14.53 -1.81
C ILE A 182 4.24 -15.16 -1.80
N ILE A 183 3.45 -14.92 -0.75
CA ILE A 183 2.11 -15.48 -0.60
C ILE A 183 1.07 -14.37 -0.52
N ASP A 184 0.17 -14.32 -1.50
CA ASP A 184 -0.95 -13.37 -1.56
C ASP A 184 -2.18 -13.93 -0.84
N GLU A 185 -2.83 -13.08 -0.03
CA GLU A 185 -3.97 -13.42 0.85
C GLU A 185 -3.65 -14.60 1.81
N PHE A 186 -2.52 -14.49 2.53
CA PHE A 186 -1.99 -15.52 3.41
C PHE A 186 -2.99 -16.03 4.46
N GLN A 187 -3.86 -15.15 4.97
CA GLN A 187 -4.86 -15.55 5.96
C GLN A 187 -5.89 -16.56 5.44
N ASP A 188 -6.10 -16.65 4.13
CA ASP A 188 -7.07 -17.56 3.53
C ASP A 188 -6.62 -19.04 3.71
N MET A 189 -5.32 -19.29 4.00
CA MET A 189 -4.79 -20.60 4.39
C MET A 189 -5.35 -21.14 5.71
N LYS A 190 -6.10 -20.35 6.48
CA LYS A 190 -6.78 -20.81 7.70
C LYS A 190 -8.12 -21.51 7.45
N PHE A 191 -8.75 -21.24 6.31
CA PHE A 191 -10.18 -21.53 6.15
C PHE A 191 -10.48 -22.58 5.08
N TYR A 192 -9.73 -22.59 3.98
CA TYR A 192 -10.15 -23.30 2.76
C TYR A 192 -9.46 -24.65 2.53
N VAL A 193 -8.50 -25.03 3.38
CA VAL A 193 -7.77 -26.30 3.26
C VAL A 193 -8.20 -27.24 4.37
N HIS A 194 -8.56 -28.48 4.02
CA HIS A 194 -9.10 -29.47 4.97
C HIS A 194 -8.30 -30.77 4.96
N ASP A 195 -7.82 -31.21 6.12
CA ASP A 195 -7.18 -32.51 6.28
C ASP A 195 -8.22 -33.65 6.35
N ILE A 196 -8.85 -33.93 5.21
CA ILE A 196 -9.90 -34.94 5.03
C ILE A 196 -9.69 -35.71 3.73
N GLU A 197 -10.32 -36.89 3.62
CA GLU A 197 -10.41 -37.58 2.34
C GLU A 197 -11.31 -36.81 1.35
N LYS A 198 -10.92 -36.81 0.07
CA LYS A 198 -11.62 -36.09 -1.01
C LYS A 198 -13.12 -36.37 -1.09
N LYS A 199 -13.55 -37.60 -0.79
CA LYS A 199 -14.97 -38.00 -0.80
C LYS A 199 -15.85 -37.23 0.19
N PHE A 200 -15.26 -36.57 1.19
CA PHE A 200 -15.98 -35.76 2.18
C PHE A 200 -15.98 -34.26 1.87
N LEU A 201 -15.29 -33.82 0.80
CA LEU A 201 -15.16 -32.40 0.48
C LEU A 201 -16.51 -31.76 0.13
N ASP A 202 -17.39 -32.47 -0.57
CA ASP A 202 -18.73 -31.97 -0.93
C ASP A 202 -19.56 -31.61 0.32
N GLN A 203 -19.42 -32.39 1.40
CA GLN A 203 -20.09 -32.11 2.67
C GLN A 203 -19.55 -30.83 3.33
N VAL A 204 -18.25 -30.56 3.19
CA VAL A 204 -17.64 -29.32 3.68
C VAL A 204 -18.14 -28.13 2.87
N ILE A 205 -18.23 -28.26 1.55
CA ILE A 205 -18.78 -27.23 0.65
C ILE A 205 -20.24 -26.91 1.02
N GLU A 206 -21.06 -27.92 1.30
CA GLU A 206 -22.44 -27.73 1.77
C GLU A 206 -22.49 -27.03 3.14
N LYS A 207 -21.64 -27.44 4.09
CA LYS A 207 -21.55 -26.79 5.41
C LYS A 207 -21.12 -25.32 5.28
N ARG A 208 -20.17 -25.00 4.40
CA ARG A 208 -19.71 -23.62 4.14
C ARG A 208 -20.84 -22.70 3.70
N ARG A 209 -21.75 -23.19 2.84
CA ARG A 209 -22.91 -22.40 2.37
C ARG A 209 -23.79 -21.91 3.53
N ASN A 210 -23.91 -22.72 4.58
CA ASN A 210 -24.70 -22.40 5.77
C ASN A 210 -23.86 -21.73 6.88
N ASN A 211 -22.54 -21.95 6.87
CA ASN A 211 -21.58 -21.36 7.78
C ASN A 211 -20.34 -20.83 7.03
N PRO A 212 -20.37 -19.57 6.54
CA PRO A 212 -19.24 -18.97 5.83
C PRO A 212 -17.92 -18.99 6.64
N TYR A 213 -18.00 -19.02 7.97
CA TYR A 213 -16.87 -18.99 8.89
C TYR A 213 -16.37 -20.38 9.32
N LEU A 214 -16.74 -21.44 8.60
CA LEU A 214 -16.24 -22.79 8.89
C LEU A 214 -14.70 -22.79 8.92
N GLU A 215 -14.10 -23.23 10.02
CA GLU A 215 -12.64 -23.27 10.09
C GLU A 215 -12.12 -24.43 9.23
N GLY A 216 -10.97 -24.21 8.58
CA GLY A 216 -10.20 -25.27 7.94
C GLY A 216 -9.08 -25.73 8.85
N THR A 217 -8.17 -26.52 8.30
CA THR A 217 -6.88 -26.78 8.92
C THR A 217 -6.04 -25.50 8.89
N ASP A 218 -5.67 -24.95 10.04
CA ASP A 218 -4.81 -23.76 10.11
C ASP A 218 -3.39 -24.10 9.63
N LEU A 219 -3.13 -23.81 8.35
CA LEU A 219 -1.80 -23.96 7.76
C LEU A 219 -0.90 -22.76 8.00
N THR A 220 -1.44 -21.61 8.42
CA THR A 220 -0.59 -20.44 8.67
C THR A 220 0.35 -20.68 9.85
N ALA A 221 -0.12 -21.41 10.86
CA ALA A 221 0.66 -21.76 12.05
C ALA A 221 1.88 -22.65 11.74
N THR A 222 1.91 -23.36 10.61
CA THR A 222 3.04 -24.27 10.27
C THR A 222 4.28 -23.52 9.82
N TYR A 223 4.15 -22.26 9.41
CA TYR A 223 5.27 -21.47 8.91
C TYR A 223 6.22 -20.97 10.02
N ASP A 224 6.19 -21.55 11.22
CA ASP A 224 7.08 -21.20 12.34
C ASP A 224 8.55 -21.19 11.89
N ARG A 225 9.02 -22.34 11.39
CA ARG A 225 10.41 -22.48 10.93
C ARG A 225 10.67 -21.65 9.68
N GLN A 226 9.79 -21.74 8.70
CA GLN A 226 9.97 -21.12 7.38
C GLN A 226 9.99 -19.58 7.46
N SER A 227 9.18 -18.97 8.33
CA SER A 227 9.15 -17.51 8.52
C SER A 227 10.45 -16.94 9.09
N GLN A 228 11.28 -17.78 9.73
CA GLN A 228 12.60 -17.38 10.24
C GLN A 228 13.72 -17.64 9.22
N SER A 229 13.40 -18.24 8.07
CA SER A 229 14.39 -18.58 7.05
C SER A 229 15.03 -17.32 6.48
N ARG A 230 16.36 -17.23 6.57
CA ARG A 230 17.14 -16.19 5.87
C ARG A 230 17.51 -16.59 4.44
N LYS A 231 17.26 -17.86 4.07
CA LYS A 231 17.56 -18.40 2.74
C LYS A 231 16.32 -18.42 1.84
N ALA A 232 15.15 -18.49 2.45
CA ALA A 232 13.86 -18.45 1.78
C ALA A 232 12.84 -17.60 2.58
N PRO A 233 13.14 -16.31 2.90
CA PRO A 233 12.24 -15.50 3.70
C PRO A 233 10.92 -15.26 2.98
N MET A 234 9.90 -14.94 3.77
CA MET A 234 8.53 -14.79 3.30
C MET A 234 8.13 -13.33 3.12
N LEU A 235 7.40 -13.03 2.06
CA LEU A 235 6.61 -11.82 1.90
C LEU A 235 5.13 -12.24 1.84
N VAL A 236 4.37 -11.93 2.87
CA VAL A 236 2.94 -12.27 2.92
C VAL A 236 2.07 -11.03 2.75
N SER A 237 0.95 -11.18 2.06
CA SER A 237 -0.09 -10.16 1.98
C SER A 237 -1.35 -10.62 2.73
N GLY A 238 -2.18 -9.66 3.14
CA GLY A 238 -3.54 -10.03 3.52
C GLY A 238 -4.52 -8.87 3.67
N SER A 239 -5.77 -9.16 3.36
CA SER A 239 -6.86 -8.19 3.38
C SER A 239 -7.71 -8.19 4.65
N ALA A 240 -7.74 -9.30 5.40
CA ALA A 240 -8.32 -9.33 6.75
C ALA A 240 -7.27 -8.86 7.75
N VAL A 241 -7.18 -7.53 7.91
CA VAL A 241 -6.07 -6.85 8.58
C VAL A 241 -5.86 -7.41 9.99
N THR A 242 -6.94 -7.51 10.77
CA THR A 242 -6.90 -8.00 12.14
C THR A 242 -6.49 -9.46 12.21
N LEU A 243 -6.95 -10.30 11.29
CA LEU A 243 -6.61 -11.73 11.28
C LEU A 243 -5.15 -11.97 10.94
N VAL A 244 -4.63 -11.28 9.91
CA VAL A 244 -3.23 -11.38 9.52
C VAL A 244 -2.36 -10.83 10.64
N PHE A 245 -2.69 -9.66 11.21
CA PHE A 245 -1.97 -9.08 12.33
C PHE A 245 -1.93 -10.02 13.54
N ARG A 246 -3.08 -10.63 13.92
CA ARG A 246 -3.11 -11.65 14.98
C ARG A 246 -2.29 -12.90 14.65
N THR A 247 -2.15 -13.25 13.37
CA THR A 247 -1.39 -14.44 12.96
C THR A 247 0.12 -14.18 12.95
N VAL A 248 0.55 -13.07 12.34
CA VAL A 248 1.97 -12.77 12.08
C VAL A 248 2.62 -11.89 13.16
N MET A 249 1.85 -11.05 13.86
CA MET A 249 2.38 -10.15 14.89
C MET A 249 2.08 -10.63 16.31
N GLY A 250 0.87 -11.14 16.56
CA GLY A 250 0.38 -11.43 17.93
C GLY A 250 0.14 -12.90 18.28
N GLY A 251 0.37 -13.84 17.35
CA GLY A 251 -0.08 -15.23 17.48
C GLY A 251 1.01 -16.24 17.14
N PRO A 252 0.71 -17.33 16.41
CA PRO A 252 1.65 -18.45 16.24
C PRO A 252 2.97 -18.06 15.56
N LEU A 253 3.01 -16.94 14.84
CA LEU A 253 4.20 -16.43 14.17
C LEU A 253 4.71 -15.09 14.76
N GLY A 254 4.25 -14.71 15.96
CA GLY A 254 4.56 -13.44 16.59
C GLY A 254 6.07 -13.17 16.70
N GLY A 255 6.49 -11.96 16.31
CA GLY A 255 7.89 -11.53 16.35
C GLY A 255 8.78 -12.06 15.21
N ARG A 256 8.21 -12.79 14.22
CA ARG A 256 8.98 -13.37 13.10
C ARG A 256 8.86 -12.59 11.79
N PHE A 257 7.94 -11.63 11.74
CA PHE A 257 7.69 -10.78 10.57
C PHE A 257 7.96 -9.31 10.91
N ASP A 258 8.63 -8.62 9.98
CA ASP A 258 8.46 -7.18 9.85
C ASP A 258 7.07 -6.87 9.28
N PHE A 259 6.61 -5.64 9.45
CA PHE A 259 5.27 -5.25 9.05
C PHE A 259 5.26 -3.88 8.35
N SER A 260 4.53 -3.82 7.24
CA SER A 260 4.19 -2.57 6.55
C SER A 260 2.70 -2.51 6.27
N TYR A 261 2.11 -1.35 6.54
CA TYR A 261 0.71 -1.07 6.25
C TYR A 261 0.59 -0.29 4.93
N LEU A 262 -0.08 -0.87 3.93
CA LEU A 262 -0.28 -0.20 2.65
C LEU A 262 -1.39 0.85 2.77
N LYS A 263 -1.00 2.12 2.86
CA LYS A 263 -1.90 3.28 2.94
C LYS A 263 -2.59 3.57 1.59
N PRO A 264 -3.68 4.35 1.55
CA PRO A 264 -4.17 4.98 0.31
C PRO A 264 -3.07 5.74 -0.43
N LEU A 265 -3.34 6.12 -1.67
CA LEU A 265 -2.44 7.00 -2.43
C LEU A 265 -2.39 8.38 -1.77
N SER A 266 -1.30 9.11 -1.99
CA SER A 266 -1.29 10.54 -1.68
C SER A 266 -2.40 11.24 -2.46
N ILE A 267 -2.94 12.34 -1.95
CA ILE A 267 -3.99 13.08 -2.67
C ILE A 267 -3.53 13.52 -4.08
N PRO A 268 -2.29 14.02 -4.27
CA PRO A 268 -1.69 14.23 -5.60
C PRO A 268 -1.68 12.98 -6.49
N ASP A 269 -1.24 11.84 -5.98
CA ASP A 269 -1.16 10.61 -6.79
C ASP A 269 -2.55 10.05 -7.12
N GLY A 270 -3.51 10.18 -6.21
CA GLY A 270 -4.91 9.84 -6.47
C GLY A 270 -5.55 10.71 -7.56
N ALA A 271 -5.19 11.99 -7.63
CA ALA A 271 -5.63 12.88 -8.71
C ALA A 271 -5.05 12.44 -10.07
N THR A 272 -3.79 12.01 -10.08
CA THR A 272 -3.14 11.41 -11.26
C THR A 272 -3.87 10.17 -11.73
N LEU A 273 -4.14 9.25 -10.79
CA LEU A 273 -4.84 8.01 -11.11
C LEU A 273 -6.23 8.28 -11.70
N LEU A 274 -7.01 9.20 -11.12
CA LEU A 274 -8.33 9.52 -11.66
C LEU A 274 -8.26 10.05 -13.09
N ARG A 275 -7.28 10.90 -13.40
CA ARG A 275 -7.08 11.42 -14.75
C ARG A 275 -6.76 10.32 -15.75
N HIS A 276 -5.85 9.40 -15.43
CA HIS A 276 -5.58 8.25 -16.30
C HIS A 276 -6.83 7.42 -16.54
N LEU A 277 -7.59 7.15 -15.48
CA LEU A 277 -8.79 6.35 -15.60
C LEU A 277 -9.84 7.06 -16.48
N ILE A 278 -9.97 8.37 -16.39
CA ILE A 278 -10.84 9.15 -17.28
C ILE A 278 -10.32 9.10 -18.71
N GLU A 279 -9.03 9.36 -18.95
CA GLU A 279 -8.42 9.33 -20.28
C GLU A 279 -8.56 7.94 -20.96
N ILE A 280 -8.42 6.86 -20.19
CA ILE A 280 -8.51 5.48 -20.69
C ILE A 280 -9.97 5.06 -20.93
N TYR A 281 -10.84 5.29 -19.95
CA TYR A 281 -12.19 4.71 -19.94
C TYR A 281 -13.30 5.66 -20.41
N LEU A 282 -13.01 6.97 -20.50
CA LEU A 282 -13.95 8.03 -20.86
C LEU A 282 -13.26 9.05 -21.80
N PRO A 283 -12.85 8.65 -23.01
CA PRO A 283 -12.05 9.51 -23.90
C PRO A 283 -12.76 10.82 -24.29
N ASP A 284 -14.10 10.86 -24.22
CA ASP A 284 -14.90 12.08 -24.49
C ASP A 284 -15.11 12.95 -23.25
N SER A 285 -14.55 12.58 -22.09
CA SER A 285 -14.63 13.33 -20.84
C SER A 285 -13.27 13.90 -20.49
N GLU A 286 -13.29 15.13 -20.00
CA GLU A 286 -12.09 15.77 -19.47
C GLU A 286 -12.29 16.08 -17.98
N THR A 287 -11.18 16.23 -17.27
CA THR A 287 -11.14 16.80 -15.94
C THR A 287 -9.90 17.67 -15.82
N ASP A 288 -10.06 18.88 -15.29
CA ASP A 288 -8.92 19.71 -14.97
C ASP A 288 -8.21 19.22 -13.70
N SER A 289 -6.99 19.72 -13.47
CA SER A 289 -6.18 19.31 -12.32
C SER A 289 -6.78 19.71 -10.96
N GLU A 290 -7.52 20.82 -10.85
CA GLU A 290 -8.14 21.24 -9.58
C GLU A 290 -9.30 20.31 -9.20
N ASN A 291 -10.13 19.97 -10.18
CA ASN A 291 -11.26 19.07 -10.02
C ASN A 291 -10.81 17.63 -9.76
N ALA A 292 -9.76 17.14 -10.42
CA ALA A 292 -9.16 15.84 -10.12
C ALA A 292 -8.62 15.78 -8.67
N LEU A 293 -7.97 16.87 -8.20
CA LEU A 293 -7.50 16.98 -6.83
C LEU A 293 -8.65 17.02 -5.81
N TYR A 294 -9.71 17.76 -6.14
CA TYR A 294 -10.92 17.81 -5.32
C TYR A 294 -11.53 16.42 -5.18
N ALA A 295 -11.76 15.70 -6.28
CA ALA A 295 -12.28 14.34 -6.27
C ALA A 295 -11.40 13.39 -5.45
N SER A 296 -10.08 13.43 -5.64
CA SER A 296 -9.11 12.64 -4.86
C SER A 296 -9.21 12.92 -3.35
N THR A 297 -9.35 14.18 -2.97
CA THR A 297 -9.58 14.60 -1.57
C THR A 297 -10.88 14.03 -1.02
N GLN A 298 -11.98 14.12 -1.78
CA GLN A 298 -13.29 13.67 -1.34
C GLN A 298 -13.38 12.16 -1.13
N VAL A 299 -12.47 11.37 -1.70
CA VAL A 299 -12.40 9.91 -1.52
C VAL A 299 -11.10 9.44 -0.84
N GLY A 300 -10.33 10.38 -0.27
CA GLY A 300 -9.13 10.09 0.52
C GLY A 300 -7.98 9.41 -0.25
N GLY A 301 -7.87 9.65 -1.56
CA GLY A 301 -6.83 9.02 -2.40
C GLY A 301 -6.96 7.50 -2.50
N HIS A 302 -8.13 6.93 -2.20
CA HIS A 302 -8.33 5.49 -2.23
C HIS A 302 -8.39 4.99 -3.69
N PRO A 303 -7.48 4.10 -4.15
CA PRO A 303 -7.36 3.73 -5.56
C PRO A 303 -8.65 3.13 -6.13
N TYR A 304 -9.31 2.24 -5.38
CA TYR A 304 -10.58 1.66 -5.82
C TYR A 304 -11.75 2.65 -5.87
N TYR A 305 -11.81 3.65 -4.99
CA TYR A 305 -12.89 4.64 -5.06
C TYR A 305 -12.71 5.53 -6.28
N LEU A 306 -11.47 5.93 -6.60
CA LEU A 306 -11.16 6.66 -7.82
C LEU A 306 -11.56 5.86 -9.07
N TYR A 307 -11.27 4.56 -9.09
CA TYR A 307 -11.79 3.64 -10.10
C TYR A 307 -13.33 3.58 -10.15
N CYS A 308 -14.00 3.56 -9.01
CA CYS A 308 -15.46 3.60 -8.96
C CYS A 308 -16.02 4.91 -9.51
N LEU A 309 -15.38 6.06 -9.24
CA LEU A 309 -15.78 7.35 -9.80
C LEU A 309 -15.65 7.32 -11.33
N ALA A 310 -14.50 6.88 -11.86
CA ALA A 310 -14.28 6.78 -13.31
C ALA A 310 -15.28 5.82 -13.97
N MET A 311 -15.56 4.67 -13.35
CA MET A 311 -16.47 3.66 -13.90
C MET A 311 -17.93 3.83 -13.45
N SER A 312 -18.27 4.96 -12.84
CA SER A 312 -19.61 5.21 -12.30
C SER A 312 -20.66 5.22 -13.40
N LYS A 313 -21.84 4.69 -13.08
CA LYS A 313 -23.05 4.70 -13.92
C LYS A 313 -23.96 5.91 -13.64
N CYS A 314 -23.50 6.88 -12.87
CA CYS A 314 -24.22 8.13 -12.66
C CYS A 314 -24.58 8.79 -14.01
N SER A 315 -25.85 9.16 -14.21
CA SER A 315 -26.33 9.78 -15.45
C SER A 315 -25.63 11.12 -15.70
N ASN A 316 -25.39 11.52 -16.96
CA ASN A 316 -24.75 12.80 -17.31
C ASN A 316 -23.44 13.06 -16.56
N LYS A 317 -22.62 12.02 -16.38
CA LYS A 317 -21.36 12.06 -15.63
C LYS A 317 -20.41 13.10 -16.24
N SER A 318 -19.86 13.96 -15.41
CA SER A 318 -18.89 15.00 -15.78
C SER A 318 -18.01 15.31 -14.57
N TYR A 319 -16.77 15.75 -14.83
CA TYR A 319 -15.78 16.08 -13.79
C TYR A 319 -15.32 17.54 -13.88
N ASN A 320 -16.14 18.40 -14.52
CA ASN A 320 -15.81 19.80 -14.78
C ASN A 320 -16.17 20.75 -13.63
N THR A 321 -17.00 20.29 -12.68
CA THR A 321 -17.40 21.09 -11.52
C THR A 321 -17.45 20.24 -10.25
N ARG A 322 -17.31 20.88 -9.09
CA ARG A 322 -17.37 20.21 -7.79
C ARG A 322 -18.74 19.60 -7.54
N GLU A 323 -19.81 20.27 -7.95
CA GLU A 323 -21.19 19.78 -7.81
C GLU A 323 -21.42 18.50 -8.62
N ASN A 324 -20.84 18.42 -9.82
CA ASN A 324 -20.90 17.21 -10.63
C ASN A 324 -20.12 16.06 -9.98
N ILE A 325 -18.93 16.33 -9.43
CA ILE A 325 -18.13 15.35 -8.69
C ILE A 325 -18.88 14.84 -7.46
N ASP A 326 -19.45 15.74 -6.65
CA ASP A 326 -20.22 15.39 -5.46
C ASP A 326 -21.44 14.54 -5.80
N ARG A 327 -22.09 14.81 -6.94
CA ARG A 327 -23.21 14.00 -7.43
C ARG A 327 -22.78 12.59 -7.80
N ILE A 328 -21.62 12.41 -8.44
CA ILE A 328 -21.06 11.09 -8.75
C ILE A 328 -20.71 10.34 -7.48
N ILE A 329 -20.04 11.01 -6.53
CA ILE A 329 -19.68 10.41 -5.24
C ILE A 329 -20.93 9.97 -4.48
N ARG A 330 -21.97 10.83 -4.43
CA ARG A 330 -23.25 10.49 -3.81
C ARG A 330 -23.86 9.26 -4.45
N TYR A 331 -23.94 9.22 -5.78
CA TYR A 331 -24.41 8.04 -6.50
C TYR A 331 -23.63 6.77 -6.11
N GLU A 332 -22.30 6.84 -6.07
CA GLU A 332 -21.47 5.68 -5.71
C GLU A 332 -21.68 5.21 -4.26
N ILE A 333 -21.92 6.13 -3.32
CA ILE A 333 -22.19 5.84 -1.92
C ILE A 333 -23.60 5.27 -1.70
N GLU A 334 -24.60 5.73 -2.45
CA GLU A 334 -26.00 5.37 -2.23
C GLU A 334 -26.42 4.10 -2.96
N GLN A 335 -25.84 3.82 -4.13
CA GLN A 335 -26.26 2.68 -4.97
C GLN A 335 -25.20 2.17 -5.97
N GLY A 336 -24.01 2.77 -6.03
CA GLY A 336 -22.96 2.35 -6.96
C GLY A 336 -22.06 1.23 -6.44
N LYS A 337 -20.84 1.16 -6.97
CA LYS A 337 -19.87 0.09 -6.65
C LYS A 337 -19.32 0.25 -5.23
N ILE A 338 -19.20 1.48 -4.72
CA ILE A 338 -18.75 1.74 -3.35
C ILE A 338 -19.81 1.24 -2.35
N TYR A 339 -21.09 1.54 -2.62
CA TYR A 339 -22.22 1.00 -1.85
C TYR A 339 -22.18 -0.53 -1.80
N GLY A 340 -22.14 -1.20 -2.96
CA GLY A 340 -22.12 -2.66 -3.01
C GLY A 340 -20.91 -3.28 -2.30
N PHE A 341 -19.73 -2.65 -2.39
CA PHE A 341 -18.53 -3.08 -1.68
C PHE A 341 -18.73 -3.06 -0.16
N TRP A 342 -19.21 -1.95 0.39
CA TRP A 342 -19.41 -1.82 1.84
C TRP A 342 -20.61 -2.62 2.34
N GLN A 343 -21.69 -2.69 1.57
CA GLN A 343 -22.83 -3.54 1.88
C GLN A 343 -22.39 -5.01 2.02
N THR A 344 -21.63 -5.52 1.05
CA THR A 344 -21.08 -6.89 1.13
C THR A 344 -20.20 -7.07 2.36
N HIS A 345 -19.34 -6.09 2.71
CA HIS A 345 -18.50 -6.18 3.90
C HIS A 345 -19.32 -6.21 5.20
N PHE A 346 -20.37 -5.41 5.31
CA PHE A 346 -21.27 -5.42 6.47
C PHE A 346 -22.09 -6.71 6.55
N ASP A 347 -22.56 -7.25 5.41
CA ASP A 347 -23.27 -8.51 5.35
C ASP A 347 -22.37 -9.69 5.73
N ASP A 348 -21.14 -9.72 5.19
CA ASP A 348 -20.08 -10.68 5.52
C ASP A 348 -19.71 -10.67 7.01
N ASN A 349 -19.96 -9.56 7.72
CA ASN A 349 -19.66 -9.40 9.13
C ASN A 349 -20.92 -9.24 10.00
N ARG A 350 -22.12 -9.49 9.45
CA ARG A 350 -23.38 -9.16 10.13
C ARG A 350 -23.55 -9.89 11.45
N ARG A 351 -23.10 -11.14 11.57
CA ARG A 351 -23.15 -11.90 12.83
C ARG A 351 -22.24 -11.31 13.90
N ILE A 352 -21.08 -10.77 13.52
CA ILE A 352 -20.12 -10.14 14.44
C ILE A 352 -20.60 -8.74 14.81
N ILE A 353 -21.09 -7.96 13.83
CA ILE A 353 -21.47 -6.57 14.01
C ILE A 353 -22.85 -6.46 14.67
N ASN A 354 -23.88 -7.15 14.18
CA ASN A 354 -25.29 -6.95 14.55
C ASN A 354 -25.95 -8.20 15.17
N GLY A 355 -25.19 -9.24 15.53
CA GLY A 355 -25.71 -10.50 16.09
C GLY A 355 -26.25 -10.41 17.52
N ASP A 356 -26.65 -9.23 17.96
CA ASP A 356 -27.22 -9.00 19.29
C ASP A 356 -28.76 -8.96 19.22
N SER A 357 -29.46 -8.91 20.35
CA SER A 357 -30.93 -8.85 20.36
C SER A 357 -31.46 -7.63 19.59
N ALA A 358 -32.73 -7.59 19.21
CA ALA A 358 -33.31 -6.47 18.43
C ALA A 358 -33.11 -5.09 19.11
N ILE A 359 -33.03 -5.05 20.44
CA ILE A 359 -32.77 -3.84 21.24
C ILE A 359 -31.28 -3.45 21.19
N ASP A 360 -30.40 -4.45 21.20
CA ASP A 360 -28.96 -4.26 21.06
C ASP A 360 -28.57 -3.87 19.62
N GLU A 361 -29.37 -4.28 18.62
CA GLU A 361 -29.17 -3.87 17.23
C GLU A 361 -29.34 -2.34 17.07
N GLN A 362 -30.40 -1.76 17.63
CA GLN A 362 -30.63 -0.30 17.55
C GLN A 362 -29.53 0.49 18.27
N THR A 363 -29.18 0.06 19.49
CA THR A 363 -28.09 0.67 20.27
C THR A 363 -26.74 0.54 19.55
N GLY A 364 -26.46 -0.64 19.00
CA GLY A 364 -25.26 -0.93 18.24
C GLY A 364 -25.14 -0.09 16.97
N ARG A 365 -26.24 0.12 16.23
CA ARG A 365 -26.27 1.02 15.07
C ARG A 365 -25.97 2.45 15.48
N LYS A 366 -26.58 2.96 16.56
CA LYS A 366 -26.32 4.33 17.07
C LYS A 366 -24.85 4.50 17.44
N ILE A 367 -24.28 3.51 18.12
CA ILE A 367 -22.85 3.45 18.43
C ILE A 367 -22.02 3.55 17.13
N ILE A 368 -22.27 2.71 16.12
CA ILE A 368 -21.60 2.73 14.80
C ILE A 368 -21.71 4.09 14.10
N TYR A 369 -22.88 4.72 14.13
CA TYR A 369 -23.08 6.04 13.55
C TYR A 369 -22.21 7.11 14.24
N TYR A 370 -22.18 7.14 15.57
CA TYR A 370 -21.34 8.08 16.33
C TYR A 370 -19.82 7.84 16.12
N PHE A 371 -19.39 6.64 15.72
CA PHE A 371 -17.99 6.40 15.34
C PHE A 371 -17.52 7.29 14.20
N THR A 372 -18.41 7.64 13.26
CA THR A 372 -18.05 8.46 12.10
C THR A 372 -17.53 9.85 12.49
N LYS A 373 -17.86 10.35 13.69
CA LYS A 373 -17.35 11.62 14.23
C LYS A 373 -15.83 11.63 14.46
N TYR A 374 -15.23 10.48 14.75
CA TYR A 374 -13.84 10.43 15.21
C TYR A 374 -12.83 10.58 14.06
N ASN A 375 -13.17 10.31 12.81
CA ASN A 375 -12.29 10.45 11.62
C ASN A 375 -10.76 10.44 11.89
N ASN A 376 -10.20 9.24 12.16
CA ASN A 376 -8.79 9.02 12.49
C ASN A 376 -8.28 9.65 13.80
N LYS A 377 -9.20 10.02 14.72
CA LYS A 377 -8.90 10.39 16.10
C LYS A 377 -9.11 9.18 17.03
N PRO A 378 -8.45 9.17 18.19
CA PRO A 378 -8.76 8.20 19.23
C PRO A 378 -10.25 8.25 19.58
N VAL A 379 -10.87 7.09 19.67
CA VAL A 379 -12.26 6.94 20.09
C VAL A 379 -12.34 7.20 21.59
N GLU A 380 -13.18 8.15 21.99
CA GLU A 380 -13.45 8.44 23.39
C GLU A 380 -14.71 7.68 23.85
N ILE A 381 -14.50 6.46 24.37
CA ILE A 381 -15.55 5.53 24.83
C ILE A 381 -16.55 6.22 25.77
N LYS A 382 -16.04 7.03 26.70
CA LYS A 382 -16.87 7.76 27.66
C LYS A 382 -17.81 8.75 26.95
N GLU A 383 -17.34 9.47 25.94
CA GLU A 383 -18.17 10.43 25.20
C GLU A 383 -19.35 9.74 24.50
N ILE A 384 -19.11 8.59 23.86
CA ILE A 384 -20.18 7.81 23.21
C ILE A 384 -21.17 7.27 24.23
N ALA A 385 -20.67 6.72 25.34
CA ALA A 385 -21.49 6.16 26.42
C ALA A 385 -22.41 7.23 27.04
N ASP A 386 -21.85 8.39 27.38
CA ASP A 386 -22.59 9.51 27.97
C ASP A 386 -23.64 10.07 26.99
N LYS A 387 -23.30 10.22 25.70
CA LYS A 387 -24.22 10.71 24.67
C LYS A 387 -25.39 9.76 24.39
N LEU A 388 -25.13 8.47 24.37
CA LEU A 388 -26.15 7.45 24.09
C LEU A 388 -26.89 6.99 25.34
N ASN A 389 -26.49 7.47 26.52
CA ASN A 389 -27.00 7.02 27.82
C ASN A 389 -26.92 5.50 27.98
N VAL A 390 -25.76 4.92 27.63
CA VAL A 390 -25.49 3.48 27.74
C VAL A 390 -24.23 3.21 28.57
N PRO A 391 -24.09 2.03 29.20
CA PRO A 391 -22.88 1.68 29.94
C PRO A 391 -21.64 1.66 29.04
N LYS A 392 -20.48 2.14 29.54
CA LYS A 392 -19.20 2.09 28.81
C LYS A 392 -18.84 0.71 28.30
N LYS A 393 -19.16 -0.33 29.09
CA LYS A 393 -18.92 -1.73 28.73
C LYS A 393 -19.63 -2.14 27.42
N VAL A 394 -20.84 -1.62 27.18
CA VAL A 394 -21.58 -1.88 25.93
C VAL A 394 -20.86 -1.26 24.74
N VAL A 395 -20.33 -0.04 24.91
CA VAL A 395 -19.54 0.63 23.87
C VAL A 395 -18.22 -0.10 23.62
N GLU A 396 -17.52 -0.54 24.67
CA GLU A 396 -16.29 -1.33 24.57
C GLU A 396 -16.50 -2.66 23.83
N GLU A 397 -17.51 -3.43 24.22
CA GLU A 397 -17.86 -4.70 23.57
C GLU A 397 -18.21 -4.48 22.09
N LYS A 398 -18.93 -3.40 21.77
CA LYS A 398 -19.25 -3.06 20.38
C LYS A 398 -18.00 -2.66 19.60
N ILE A 399 -17.07 -1.90 20.18
CA ILE A 399 -15.80 -1.54 19.54
C ILE A 399 -14.97 -2.78 19.24
N GLU A 400 -14.91 -3.73 20.17
CA GLU A 400 -14.16 -4.98 19.97
C GLU A 400 -14.75 -5.81 18.82
N LYS A 401 -16.09 -5.84 18.68
CA LYS A 401 -16.75 -6.44 17.51
C LYS A 401 -16.40 -5.73 16.20
N LEU A 402 -16.38 -4.39 16.21
CA LEU A 402 -15.97 -3.59 15.05
C LEU A 402 -14.48 -3.80 14.70
N TYR A 403 -13.63 -4.03 15.70
CA TYR A 403 -12.22 -4.34 15.52
C TYR A 403 -12.06 -5.70 14.84
N GLN A 404 -12.82 -6.70 15.28
CA GLN A 404 -12.85 -8.02 14.65
C GLN A 404 -13.37 -7.98 13.20
N ALA A 405 -14.27 -7.06 12.89
CA ALA A 405 -14.83 -6.86 11.56
C ALA A 405 -13.97 -5.94 10.66
N ASP A 406 -12.74 -5.58 11.06
CA ASP A 406 -11.86 -4.66 10.34
C ASP A 406 -12.49 -3.28 10.03
N LEU A 407 -13.34 -2.78 10.94
CA LEU A 407 -13.99 -1.44 10.83
C LEU A 407 -13.36 -0.39 11.76
N VAL A 408 -12.53 -0.82 12.72
CA VAL A 408 -11.66 0.04 13.55
C VAL A 408 -10.29 -0.62 13.70
N TYR A 409 -9.27 0.15 14.12
CA TYR A 409 -7.94 -0.37 14.43
C TYR A 409 -7.49 0.05 15.83
N ARG A 410 -6.49 -0.64 16.39
CA ARG A 410 -5.94 -0.36 17.72
C ARG A 410 -4.49 0.08 17.63
N SER A 411 -4.15 1.19 18.29
CA SER A 411 -2.78 1.71 18.38
C SER A 411 -2.56 2.36 19.76
N ALA A 412 -1.38 2.19 20.35
CA ALA A 412 -1.06 2.74 21.69
C ALA A 412 -2.18 2.47 22.73
N ALA A 413 -2.68 1.24 22.75
CA ALA A 413 -3.80 0.77 23.58
C ALA A 413 -5.16 1.47 23.37
N ARG A 414 -5.29 2.38 22.41
CA ARG A 414 -6.53 3.11 22.06
C ARG A 414 -7.12 2.61 20.75
N PHE A 415 -8.45 2.71 20.61
CA PHE A 415 -9.15 2.43 19.37
C PHE A 415 -9.23 3.68 18.49
N TYR A 416 -9.13 3.46 17.19
CA TYR A 416 -9.20 4.49 16.16
C TYR A 416 -10.12 4.00 15.06
N THR A 417 -10.91 4.89 14.46
CA THR A 417 -11.66 4.57 13.26
C THR A 417 -10.73 4.50 12.06
N PHE A 418 -11.00 3.61 11.09
CA PHE A 418 -10.28 3.68 9.81
C PHE A 418 -10.49 5.05 9.19
N ASN A 419 -9.40 5.63 8.68
CA ASN A 419 -9.43 6.89 7.94
C ASN A 419 -10.01 6.67 6.53
N ASP A 420 -11.30 6.32 6.46
CA ASP A 420 -12.01 6.07 5.21
C ASP A 420 -13.30 6.90 5.17
N ILE A 421 -13.24 8.00 4.44
CA ILE A 421 -14.36 8.93 4.32
C ILE A 421 -15.56 8.35 3.58
N CYS A 422 -15.33 7.41 2.65
CA CYS A 422 -16.40 6.76 1.90
C CYS A 422 -17.12 5.73 2.78
N LEU A 423 -16.41 4.99 3.63
CA LEU A 423 -17.01 4.16 4.67
C LEU A 423 -17.89 5.00 5.60
N MET A 424 -17.40 6.15 6.08
CA MET A 424 -18.18 7.03 6.95
C MET A 424 -19.44 7.55 6.27
N ARG A 425 -19.35 7.95 4.99
CA ARG A 425 -20.51 8.38 4.18
C ARG A 425 -21.50 7.24 3.95
N PHE A 426 -21.02 6.02 3.72
CA PHE A 426 -21.87 4.83 3.62
C PHE A 426 -22.59 4.55 4.95
N ILE A 427 -21.87 4.52 6.07
CA ILE A 427 -22.44 4.33 7.42
C ILE A 427 -23.50 5.39 7.69
N LYS A 428 -23.20 6.66 7.40
CA LYS A 428 -24.16 7.77 7.52
C LYS A 428 -25.39 7.51 6.67
N PHE A 429 -25.24 7.21 5.38
CA PHE A 429 -26.37 6.94 4.49
C PHE A 429 -27.27 5.80 4.96
N VAL A 430 -26.68 4.68 5.39
CA VAL A 430 -27.41 3.47 5.79
C VAL A 430 -28.11 3.64 7.13
N TYR A 431 -27.50 4.34 8.09
CA TYR A 431 -28.00 4.39 9.46
C TYR A 431 -28.70 5.69 9.84
N GLU A 432 -28.36 6.83 9.24
CA GLU A 432 -28.96 8.14 9.60
C GLU A 432 -30.47 8.17 9.35
N LYS A 433 -30.95 7.46 8.32
CA LYS A 433 -32.39 7.43 7.94
C LYS A 433 -33.28 6.72 8.96
N ASP A 434 -32.72 5.75 9.68
CA ASP A 434 -33.45 4.89 10.62
C ASP A 434 -33.30 5.36 12.08
N MET A 435 -32.65 6.50 12.31
CA MET A 435 -32.32 6.99 13.64
C MET A 435 -33.09 8.26 14.01
N GLU A 436 -34.00 8.11 14.97
CA GLU A 436 -34.55 9.21 15.75
C GLU A 436 -33.55 9.60 16.86
N ASP A 437 -33.41 10.90 17.13
CA ASP A 437 -32.58 11.48 18.19
C ASP A 437 -31.05 11.27 18.08
N VAL A 438 -30.47 11.49 16.88
CA VAL A 438 -29.01 11.53 16.70
C VAL A 438 -28.52 12.86 16.14
N GLU A 439 -27.39 13.34 16.66
CA GLU A 439 -26.73 14.55 16.14
C GLU A 439 -26.29 14.33 14.69
N LYS A 440 -26.57 15.30 13.81
CA LYS A 440 -26.08 15.25 12.43
C LYS A 440 -24.57 15.42 12.40
N ILE A 441 -23.87 14.42 11.89
CA ILE A 441 -22.41 14.43 11.78
C ILE A 441 -22.03 15.04 10.42
N ASP A 442 -21.27 16.13 10.43
CA ASP A 442 -20.71 16.70 9.20
C ASP A 442 -19.49 15.90 8.74
N LEU A 443 -19.60 15.33 7.54
CA LEU A 443 -18.53 14.58 6.86
C LEU A 443 -17.96 15.37 5.67
N SER A 444 -18.26 16.66 5.58
CA SER A 444 -17.69 17.57 4.60
C SER A 444 -16.17 17.57 4.70
N GLN A 445 -15.51 17.43 3.55
CA GLN A 445 -14.06 17.58 3.44
C GLN A 445 -13.67 18.99 2.98
N GLN A 446 -14.55 19.99 3.11
CA GLN A 446 -14.27 21.35 2.62
C GLN A 446 -13.11 22.02 3.36
N ASN A 447 -13.07 21.89 4.70
CA ASN A 447 -11.95 22.42 5.49
C ASN A 447 -10.64 21.70 5.17
N LEU A 448 -10.70 20.38 5.00
CA LEU A 448 -9.54 19.59 4.57
C LEU A 448 -9.08 20.04 3.19
N PHE A 449 -9.98 20.15 2.22
CA PHE A 449 -9.68 20.61 0.87
C PHE A 449 -9.08 22.02 0.87
N ASN A 450 -9.64 22.98 1.61
CA ASN A 450 -9.08 24.33 1.70
C ASN A 450 -7.66 24.31 2.29
N THR A 451 -7.43 23.49 3.32
CA THR A 451 -6.10 23.31 3.92
C THR A 451 -5.12 22.69 2.92
N LEU A 452 -5.53 21.61 2.25
CA LEU A 452 -4.73 20.91 1.24
C LEU A 452 -4.47 21.82 0.03
N LYS A 453 -5.43 22.64 -0.38
CA LYS A 453 -5.30 23.65 -1.44
C LYS A 453 -4.21 24.66 -1.07
N GLY A 454 -4.21 25.15 0.17
CA GLY A 454 -3.18 26.06 0.68
C GLY A 454 -1.78 25.43 0.75
N LYS A 455 -1.69 24.15 1.11
CA LYS A 455 -0.43 23.39 1.25
C LYS A 455 -0.08 22.52 0.03
N PHE A 456 -0.78 22.70 -1.09
CA PHE A 456 -0.74 21.72 -2.16
C PHE A 456 0.66 21.57 -2.76
N LEU A 457 1.32 22.69 -3.01
CA LEU A 457 2.69 22.70 -3.50
C LEU A 457 3.66 22.02 -2.52
N GLU A 458 3.50 22.24 -1.22
CA GLU A 458 4.31 21.59 -0.17
C GLU A 458 4.15 20.06 -0.25
N MET A 459 2.91 19.56 -0.37
CA MET A 459 2.64 18.13 -0.50
C MET A 459 3.23 17.53 -1.77
N VAL A 460 3.10 18.22 -2.91
CA VAL A 460 3.69 17.76 -4.18
C VAL A 460 5.20 17.66 -4.04
N VAL A 461 5.84 18.66 -3.43
CA VAL A 461 7.29 18.64 -3.15
C VAL A 461 7.65 17.49 -2.21
N GLN A 462 6.92 17.29 -1.12
CA GLN A 462 7.16 16.18 -0.17
C GLN A 462 7.06 14.81 -0.85
N VAL A 463 5.97 14.56 -1.57
CA VAL A 463 5.76 13.31 -2.31
C VAL A 463 6.85 13.11 -3.36
N THR A 464 7.21 14.17 -4.09
CA THR A 464 8.26 14.12 -5.11
C THR A 464 9.62 13.78 -4.52
N MET A 465 9.99 14.39 -3.38
CA MET A 465 11.24 14.08 -2.69
C MET A 465 11.28 12.63 -2.22
N MET A 466 10.19 12.07 -1.68
CA MET A 466 10.15 10.67 -1.26
C MET A 466 10.42 9.67 -2.40
N LYS A 467 10.09 10.05 -3.64
CA LYS A 467 10.33 9.26 -4.87
C LYS A 467 11.80 9.29 -5.33
N PHE A 468 12.62 10.22 -4.84
CA PHE A 468 14.04 10.30 -5.24
C PHE A 468 14.82 9.07 -4.80
N ASN A 469 15.70 8.57 -5.66
CA ASN A 469 16.22 7.20 -5.58
C ASN A 469 17.73 7.08 -5.88
N ASN A 470 18.54 8.08 -5.54
CA ASN A 470 19.98 8.16 -5.92
C ASN A 470 20.22 8.19 -7.44
N GLY A 471 19.16 8.46 -8.21
CA GLY A 471 19.25 8.66 -9.65
C GLY A 471 19.73 10.06 -10.01
N SER A 472 19.72 10.34 -11.30
CA SER A 472 20.10 11.63 -11.84
C SER A 472 18.99 12.19 -12.73
N ILE A 473 18.83 13.51 -12.75
CA ILE A 473 17.87 14.21 -13.60
C ILE A 473 18.52 15.45 -14.22
N ASP A 474 17.95 15.92 -15.33
CA ASP A 474 18.35 17.18 -15.97
C ASP A 474 18.27 18.33 -14.96
N GLY A 475 19.40 19.01 -14.76
CA GLY A 475 19.54 20.09 -13.79
C GLY A 475 18.66 21.30 -14.10
N ARG A 476 18.16 21.44 -15.33
CA ARG A 476 17.27 22.56 -15.70
C ARG A 476 16.01 22.60 -14.86
N PHE A 477 15.53 21.44 -14.39
CA PHE A 477 14.38 21.40 -13.48
C PHE A 477 14.66 21.99 -12.09
N PHE A 478 15.94 22.08 -11.71
CA PHE A 478 16.44 22.72 -10.48
C PHE A 478 17.14 24.05 -10.74
N GLY A 479 16.97 24.61 -11.95
CA GLY A 479 17.55 25.89 -12.32
C GLY A 479 19.07 25.86 -12.39
N LYS A 480 19.65 24.69 -12.68
CA LYS A 480 21.09 24.46 -12.85
C LYS A 480 21.38 23.89 -14.23
N ASN A 481 22.62 24.04 -14.68
CA ASN A 481 23.09 23.37 -15.89
C ASN A 481 23.60 21.96 -15.56
N GLY A 482 23.61 21.07 -16.56
CA GLY A 482 24.12 19.71 -16.42
C GLY A 482 23.11 18.78 -15.75
N VAL A 483 23.60 17.89 -14.91
CA VAL A 483 22.81 16.81 -14.29
C VAL A 483 22.88 16.95 -12.77
N ILE A 484 21.74 16.81 -12.10
CA ILE A 484 21.64 16.82 -10.63
C ILE A 484 21.49 15.38 -10.15
N GLU A 485 22.37 14.99 -9.22
CA GLU A 485 22.22 13.76 -8.44
C GLU A 485 21.15 13.96 -7.37
N LEU A 486 20.11 13.13 -7.40
CA LEU A 486 18.99 13.22 -6.48
C LEU A 486 19.21 12.31 -5.28
N PRO A 487 19.16 12.82 -4.04
CA PRO A 487 19.41 11.99 -2.86
C PRO A 487 18.29 10.97 -2.61
N LEU A 488 18.60 9.89 -1.92
CA LEU A 488 17.60 9.11 -1.20
C LEU A 488 17.33 9.77 0.16
N PHE A 489 16.08 10.10 0.45
CA PHE A 489 15.69 10.65 1.75
C PHE A 489 15.29 9.55 2.74
N GLN A 490 15.72 9.71 3.99
CA GLN A 490 15.32 8.87 5.11
C GLN A 490 13.88 9.20 5.54
N TYR A 491 13.53 10.48 5.57
CA TYR A 491 12.18 10.97 5.77
C TYR A 491 12.06 12.37 5.18
N VAL A 492 10.83 12.76 4.83
CA VAL A 492 10.47 14.09 4.34
C VAL A 492 9.18 14.53 5.05
N ASP A 493 9.20 15.69 5.69
CA ASP A 493 8.07 16.27 6.43
C ASP A 493 8.23 17.80 6.52
N SER A 494 7.24 18.51 7.05
CA SER A 494 7.41 19.87 7.56
C SER A 494 8.23 19.89 8.86
N LYS A 495 8.98 20.97 9.11
CA LYS A 495 9.79 21.09 10.34
C LYS A 495 9.76 22.50 10.91
N THR A 496 9.50 22.60 12.20
CA THR A 496 9.70 23.83 12.97
C THR A 496 11.08 23.80 13.60
N VAL A 497 11.87 24.86 13.44
CA VAL A 497 13.21 25.00 13.99
C VAL A 497 13.27 26.18 14.95
N LYS A 498 13.97 25.99 16.07
CA LYS A 498 14.15 27.01 17.10
C LYS A 498 15.38 26.69 17.95
N GLY A 499 16.34 27.61 18.00
CA GLY A 499 17.44 27.57 18.96
C GLY A 499 17.08 28.33 20.25
N ALA A 500 17.89 28.16 21.30
CA ALA A 500 17.62 28.70 22.63
C ALA A 500 17.44 30.24 22.65
N LYS A 501 18.13 30.94 21.75
CA LYS A 501 18.08 32.42 21.63
C LYS A 501 17.75 32.91 20.22
N THR A 502 17.07 32.09 19.41
CA THR A 502 16.70 32.47 18.04
C THR A 502 15.18 32.61 17.90
N PRO A 503 14.70 33.36 16.89
CA PRO A 503 13.31 33.25 16.47
C PRO A 503 12.99 31.82 16.03
N GLN A 504 11.70 31.48 16.09
CA GLN A 504 11.19 30.22 15.57
C GLN A 504 10.88 30.37 14.08
N TYR A 505 11.31 29.40 13.28
CA TYR A 505 11.02 29.36 11.84
C TYR A 505 10.29 28.06 11.50
N GLN A 506 9.34 28.16 10.58
CA GLN A 506 8.71 27.00 9.96
C GLN A 506 9.35 26.79 8.59
N ILE A 507 9.80 25.56 8.34
CA ILE A 507 10.29 25.07 7.07
C ILE A 507 9.15 24.27 6.43
N ASP A 508 8.75 24.66 5.22
CA ASP A 508 7.61 24.06 4.52
C ASP A 508 7.86 22.58 4.21
N VAL A 509 9.06 22.26 3.70
CA VAL A 509 9.51 20.88 3.48
C VAL A 509 10.95 20.69 3.94
N TYR A 510 11.18 19.67 4.74
CA TYR A 510 12.46 19.24 5.27
C TYR A 510 12.69 17.77 4.90
N GLY A 511 13.79 17.47 4.22
CA GLY A 511 14.20 16.11 3.88
C GLY A 511 15.58 15.78 4.47
N LYS A 512 15.68 14.70 5.27
CA LYS A 512 16.97 14.18 5.76
C LYS A 512 17.51 13.15 4.79
N VAL A 513 18.72 13.35 4.27
CA VAL A 513 19.34 12.41 3.32
C VAL A 513 19.83 11.16 4.06
N THR A 514 19.55 9.97 3.50
CA THR A 514 19.97 8.70 4.08
C THR A 514 21.49 8.56 4.07
N GLY A 515 22.07 8.23 5.23
CA GLY A 515 23.50 7.90 5.37
C GLY A 515 24.45 9.07 5.16
N ARG A 516 23.94 10.31 5.14
CA ARG A 516 24.75 11.54 5.01
C ARG A 516 24.30 12.57 6.02
N GLU A 517 25.23 13.36 6.54
CA GLU A 517 24.91 14.57 7.31
C GLU A 517 24.52 15.72 6.38
N ARG A 518 23.50 15.47 5.53
CA ARG A 518 22.95 16.43 4.58
C ARG A 518 21.43 16.47 4.70
N VAL A 519 20.87 17.66 4.56
CA VAL A 519 19.43 17.89 4.55
C VAL A 519 19.06 18.80 3.37
N TRP A 520 17.86 18.63 2.86
CA TRP A 520 17.24 19.57 1.94
C TRP A 520 16.13 20.31 2.67
N ILE A 521 16.09 21.63 2.54
CA ILE A 521 14.99 22.46 3.06
C ILE A 521 14.35 23.23 1.93
N CYS A 522 13.03 23.35 1.94
CA CYS A 522 12.26 23.96 0.88
C CYS A 522 11.40 25.11 1.39
N GLU A 523 11.33 26.19 0.61
CA GLU A 523 10.30 27.23 0.73
C GLU A 523 9.41 27.12 -0.51
N CYS A 524 8.10 26.99 -0.30
CA CYS A 524 7.12 26.83 -1.36
C CYS A 524 6.29 28.10 -1.51
N LYS A 525 6.28 28.68 -2.71
CA LYS A 525 5.41 29.81 -3.04
C LYS A 525 4.41 29.45 -4.13
N TYR A 526 3.18 29.24 -3.68
CA TYR A 526 2.12 28.72 -4.52
C TYR A 526 1.13 29.80 -5.01
N THR A 527 1.65 30.82 -5.67
CA THR A 527 0.84 31.90 -6.27
C THR A 527 1.46 32.35 -7.59
N LYS A 528 0.71 33.08 -8.42
CA LYS A 528 1.25 33.70 -9.65
C LYS A 528 2.30 34.77 -9.37
N LYS A 529 2.40 35.26 -8.13
CA LYS A 529 3.38 36.29 -7.75
C LYS A 529 4.77 35.66 -7.61
N LYS A 530 5.73 36.22 -8.34
CA LYS A 530 7.15 35.85 -8.25
C LYS A 530 7.67 35.83 -6.81
N MET A 531 8.45 34.83 -6.44
CA MET A 531 9.19 34.79 -5.18
C MET A 531 10.25 35.90 -5.14
N GLY A 532 10.25 36.67 -4.06
CA GLY A 532 11.17 37.78 -3.84
C GLY A 532 12.21 37.46 -2.77
N ILE A 533 13.20 38.34 -2.64
CA ILE A 533 14.39 38.09 -1.82
C ILE A 533 14.10 37.87 -0.33
N SER A 534 12.99 38.43 0.20
CA SER A 534 12.62 38.25 1.60
C SER A 534 12.29 36.79 1.94
N GLN A 535 11.69 36.04 1.02
CA GLN A 535 11.45 34.60 1.19
C GLN A 535 12.78 33.83 1.23
N VAL A 536 13.71 34.16 0.32
CA VAL A 536 15.03 33.52 0.27
C VAL A 536 15.80 33.76 1.58
N LYS A 537 15.84 35.01 2.06
CA LYS A 537 16.48 35.36 3.32
C LYS A 537 15.84 34.66 4.52
N LYS A 538 14.50 34.55 4.55
CA LYS A 538 13.77 33.85 5.62
C LYS A 538 14.21 32.38 5.72
N ILE A 539 14.30 31.66 4.60
CA ILE A 539 14.72 30.25 4.64
C ILE A 539 16.22 30.08 4.89
N GLU A 540 17.06 31.04 4.46
CA GLU A 540 18.48 31.06 4.86
C GLU A 540 18.63 31.25 6.38
N GLU A 541 17.83 32.11 7.01
CA GLU A 541 17.81 32.24 8.48
C GLU A 541 17.29 30.95 9.15
N ALA A 542 16.25 30.33 8.60
CA ALA A 542 15.79 29.02 9.09
C ALA A 542 16.90 27.96 8.99
N ALA A 543 17.70 27.96 7.91
CA ALA A 543 18.87 27.08 7.76
C ALA A 543 19.93 27.32 8.84
N LYS A 544 20.19 28.59 9.19
CA LYS A 544 21.11 28.94 10.29
C LYS A 544 20.58 28.46 11.63
N VAL A 545 19.31 28.71 11.92
CA VAL A 545 18.65 28.26 13.16
C VAL A 545 18.65 26.73 13.26
N LEU A 546 18.42 26.02 12.16
CA LEU A 546 18.53 24.56 12.13
C LEU A 546 19.93 24.08 12.53
N LYS A 547 20.99 24.74 12.05
CA LYS A 547 22.37 24.41 12.40
C LYS A 547 22.68 24.72 13.88
N ILE A 548 22.18 25.85 14.40
CA ILE A 548 22.30 26.21 15.82
C ILE A 548 21.60 25.17 16.70
N GLN A 549 20.35 24.83 16.37
CA GLN A 549 19.59 23.82 17.09
C GLN A 549 20.33 22.47 17.12
N ALA A 550 20.90 22.04 15.99
CA ALA A 550 21.70 20.82 15.93
C ALA A 550 22.93 20.86 16.87
N GLN A 551 23.61 22.01 16.94
CA GLN A 551 24.74 22.20 17.87
C GLN A 551 24.29 22.14 19.34
N GLU A 552 23.19 22.80 19.68
CA GLU A 552 22.62 22.82 21.04
C GLU A 552 22.14 21.43 21.49
N GLU A 553 21.58 20.64 20.57
CA GLU A 553 21.15 19.26 20.80
C GLU A 553 22.33 18.26 20.84
N GLY A 554 23.55 18.70 20.54
CA GLY A 554 24.74 17.84 20.51
C GLY A 554 24.76 16.84 19.36
N VAL A 555 24.02 17.10 18.27
CA VAL A 555 23.98 16.24 17.07
C VAL A 555 24.84 16.83 15.95
N PRO A 556 25.29 16.02 14.97
CA PRO A 556 26.09 16.52 13.85
C PRO A 556 25.38 17.64 13.09
N VAL A 557 26.12 18.72 12.81
CA VAL A 557 25.60 19.87 12.06
C VAL A 557 25.45 19.47 10.59
N PRO A 558 24.24 19.52 10.01
CA PRO A 558 24.04 19.05 8.65
C PRO A 558 24.54 20.08 7.62
N GLU A 559 25.05 19.58 6.50
CA GLU A 559 25.10 20.31 5.24
C GLU A 559 23.66 20.59 4.78
N VAL A 560 23.36 21.82 4.40
CA VAL A 560 22.00 22.24 4.01
C VAL A 560 22.00 22.60 2.55
N ILE A 561 21.13 21.96 1.77
CA ILE A 561 20.74 22.40 0.43
C ILE A 561 19.38 23.09 0.55
N ILE A 562 19.29 24.31 0.04
CA ILE A 562 18.03 25.06 -0.02
C ILE A 562 17.42 24.81 -1.39
N TRP A 563 16.14 24.48 -1.42
CA TRP A 563 15.38 24.37 -2.66
C TRP A 563 14.22 25.37 -2.65
N LEU A 564 14.23 26.31 -3.58
CA LEU A 564 13.18 27.30 -3.71
C LEU A 564 12.19 26.82 -4.77
N VAL A 565 10.91 26.70 -4.42
CA VAL A 565 9.88 26.26 -5.39
C VAL A 565 8.82 27.35 -5.51
N SER A 566 8.62 27.88 -6.72
CA SER A 566 7.62 28.93 -6.95
C SER A 566 6.85 28.74 -8.26
N THR A 567 5.52 28.59 -8.17
CA THR A 567 4.70 28.48 -9.38
C THR A 567 4.57 29.79 -10.16
N GLY A 568 4.78 30.93 -9.51
CA GLY A 568 4.86 32.25 -10.14
C GLY A 568 6.25 32.64 -10.65
N GLY A 569 7.25 31.77 -10.46
CA GLY A 569 8.66 32.04 -10.79
C GLY A 569 9.37 32.95 -9.78
N PHE A 570 10.50 33.54 -10.18
CA PHE A 570 11.39 34.30 -9.28
C PHE A 570 11.59 35.73 -9.79
N THR A 571 11.83 36.67 -8.88
CA THR A 571 12.25 38.03 -9.26
C THR A 571 13.69 38.02 -9.79
N GLU A 572 14.04 39.02 -10.61
CA GLU A 572 15.41 39.16 -11.13
C GLU A 572 16.45 39.28 -10.01
N GLU A 573 16.11 40.00 -8.94
CA GLU A 573 16.94 40.10 -7.73
C GLU A 573 17.24 38.72 -7.12
N VAL A 574 16.26 37.82 -7.05
CA VAL A 574 16.47 36.46 -6.55
C VAL A 574 17.35 35.67 -7.49
N MET A 575 17.10 35.75 -8.80
CA MET A 575 17.88 35.03 -9.82
C MET A 575 19.35 35.44 -9.80
N GLU A 576 19.63 36.74 -9.70
CA GLU A 576 21.01 37.24 -9.59
C GLU A 576 21.66 36.78 -8.27
N TYR A 577 20.93 36.82 -7.15
CA TYR A 577 21.43 36.41 -5.84
C TYR A 577 21.82 34.92 -5.78
N ILE A 578 21.09 34.03 -6.45
CA ILE A 578 21.30 32.57 -6.38
C ILE A 578 22.13 32.00 -7.53
N LYS A 579 22.45 32.80 -8.55
CA LYS A 579 23.08 32.35 -9.80
C LYS A 579 24.31 31.47 -9.57
N ASP A 580 25.23 31.93 -8.73
CA ASP A 580 26.51 31.27 -8.47
C ASP A 580 26.50 30.38 -7.21
N ARG A 581 25.36 30.29 -6.52
CA ARG A 581 25.21 29.52 -5.27
C ARG A 581 24.95 28.05 -5.57
N GLN A 582 25.86 27.17 -5.18
CA GLN A 582 25.71 25.71 -5.34
C GLN A 582 24.80 25.08 -4.28
N ASP A 583 24.67 25.74 -3.13
CA ASP A 583 23.84 25.34 -2.00
C ASP A 583 22.36 25.70 -2.18
N ILE A 584 22.00 26.44 -3.25
CA ILE A 584 20.63 26.84 -3.55
C ILE A 584 20.20 26.33 -4.93
N LEU A 585 19.14 25.53 -4.94
CA LEU A 585 18.41 25.06 -6.11
C LEU A 585 17.10 25.85 -6.25
N HIS A 586 16.56 25.94 -7.46
CA HIS A 586 15.25 26.57 -7.67
C HIS A 586 14.44 25.91 -8.78
N SER A 587 13.13 25.81 -8.58
CA SER A 587 12.20 25.28 -9.56
C SER A 587 11.03 26.24 -9.72
N ASP A 588 10.84 26.76 -10.93
CA ASP A 588 9.60 27.43 -11.30
C ASP A 588 8.49 26.39 -11.55
N HIS A 589 7.31 26.82 -12.04
CA HIS A 589 6.22 25.90 -12.36
C HIS A 589 6.66 24.79 -13.32
N GLY A 590 7.35 25.13 -14.41
CA GLY A 590 7.84 24.14 -15.38
C GLY A 590 8.88 23.20 -14.79
N GLY A 591 9.75 23.71 -13.92
CA GLY A 591 10.74 22.94 -13.18
C GLY A 591 10.10 21.87 -12.28
N ILE A 592 9.23 22.29 -11.35
CA ILE A 592 8.60 21.35 -10.41
C ILE A 592 7.65 20.38 -11.11
N ASP A 593 6.91 20.85 -12.12
CA ASP A 593 6.02 20.01 -12.94
C ASP A 593 6.82 18.96 -13.72
N GLY A 594 7.99 19.34 -14.26
CA GLY A 594 8.90 18.43 -14.93
C GLY A 594 9.46 17.34 -14.00
N ILE A 595 9.84 17.68 -12.76
CA ILE A 595 10.30 16.69 -11.77
C ILE A 595 9.15 15.77 -11.38
N PHE A 596 7.97 16.33 -11.11
CA PHE A 596 6.79 15.56 -10.75
C PHE A 596 6.42 14.56 -11.84
N ARG A 597 6.41 14.99 -13.12
CA ARG A 597 6.20 14.12 -14.29
C ARG A 597 7.28 13.05 -14.44
N TYR A 598 8.54 13.40 -14.21
CA TYR A 598 9.65 12.44 -14.30
C TYR A 598 9.48 11.25 -13.35
N TYR A 599 8.82 11.47 -12.20
CA TYR A 599 8.50 10.48 -11.18
C TYR A 599 7.07 9.90 -11.29
N GLY A 600 6.42 10.05 -12.46
CA GLY A 600 5.14 9.41 -12.77
C GLY A 600 3.90 10.25 -12.50
N GLY A 601 4.06 11.55 -12.24
CA GLY A 601 2.95 12.49 -12.11
C GLY A 601 2.43 12.95 -13.48
N ASN A 602 1.28 12.51 -13.91
CA ASN A 602 0.79 12.77 -15.28
C ASN A 602 -0.28 13.86 -15.37
N TYR A 603 -0.33 14.73 -14.36
CA TYR A 603 -1.12 15.96 -14.42
C TYR A 603 -0.22 17.17 -14.21
N SER A 604 -0.59 18.28 -14.85
CA SER A 604 0.04 19.57 -14.58
C SER A 604 -0.32 20.02 -13.18
N ILE A 605 0.67 20.31 -12.34
CA ILE A 605 0.48 20.93 -11.02
C ILE A 605 -0.43 22.16 -11.21
N PRO A 606 -1.67 22.16 -10.68
CA PRO A 606 -2.59 23.28 -10.86
C PRO A 606 -1.98 24.56 -10.31
N ILE A 607 -2.35 25.71 -10.85
CA ILE A 607 -2.08 27.02 -10.23
C ILE A 607 -3.43 27.55 -9.80
N PHE A 608 -3.74 27.43 -8.52
CA PHE A 608 -4.99 27.99 -8.01
C PHE A 608 -4.94 29.51 -8.12
N ASN A 609 -6.01 30.11 -8.65
CA ASN A 609 -6.19 31.55 -8.55
C ASN A 609 -6.37 31.92 -7.07
N GLU A 610 -5.74 33.01 -6.63
CA GLU A 610 -6.11 33.64 -5.37
C GLU A 610 -7.59 33.99 -5.47
N SER A 611 -8.39 33.44 -4.55
CA SER A 611 -9.76 33.88 -4.29
C SER A 611 -9.76 35.13 -3.44
#